data_AF-A0A059VTT1-F1
#
_entry.id   AF-A0A059VTT1-F1
#
_cell.length_a   1.000
_cell.length_b   1.000
_cell.length_c   1.000
_cell.angle_alpha   90.00
_cell.angle_beta   90.00
_cell.angle_gamma   90.00
#
_symmetry.space_group_name_H-M   'P 1'
#
loop_
_entity.id
_entity.type
_entity.pdbx_description
1 polymer ?
#
loop_
_entity_poly.entity_id
_entity_poly.type
_entity_poly.pdbx_seq_one_letter_code
_entity_poly.pdbx_strand_id
1 'polypeptide(L)'
;MGDRWVTVVCEGRAFRGPPRAPTVAAMAPNLPGETPETPDDPEVYVGLTQEAAEERARRQGWRTVRAVPPGAMLTMEYLVGRINFEVEGGAVVRSWRG
;
A
#
# COMPACT_ATOMS: atom_id res chain seq x y z
N MET A 1 12.84 -32.93 -25.47
CA MET A 1 13.66 -31.71 -25.35
C MET A 1 13.69 -31.03 -26.71
N GLY A 2 13.03 -29.87 -26.87
CA GLY A 2 13.37 -28.91 -27.92
C GLY A 2 12.44 -28.79 -29.13
N ASP A 3 11.14 -28.62 -28.91
CA ASP A 3 10.24 -27.62 -29.51
C ASP A 3 10.77 -26.85 -30.74
N ARG A 4 10.17 -27.16 -31.90
CA ARG A 4 10.25 -26.40 -33.15
C ARG A 4 9.59 -25.03 -32.98
N TRP A 5 10.38 -23.97 -33.02
CA TRP A 5 9.90 -22.62 -33.24
C TRP A 5 10.15 -22.21 -34.69
N VAL A 6 9.05 -22.04 -35.43
CA VAL A 6 9.02 -21.50 -36.79
C VAL A 6 9.42 -20.03 -36.70
N THR A 7 10.46 -19.64 -37.44
CA THR A 7 10.81 -18.24 -37.68
C THR A 7 9.71 -17.59 -38.51
N VAL A 8 8.86 -16.78 -37.89
CA VAL A 8 8.02 -15.84 -38.63
C VAL A 8 8.87 -14.59 -38.87
N VAL A 9 9.32 -14.44 -40.12
CA VAL A 9 9.85 -13.18 -40.64
C VAL A 9 8.66 -12.24 -40.86
N CYS A 10 8.51 -11.23 -40.00
CA CYS A 10 7.65 -10.08 -40.27
C CYS A 10 8.55 -8.89 -40.63
N GLU A 11 8.78 -8.70 -41.93
CA GLU A 11 9.30 -7.46 -42.48
C GLU A 11 8.13 -6.48 -42.62
N GLY A 12 8.18 -5.32 -41.94
CA GLY A 12 7.04 -4.40 -41.97
C GLY A 12 7.24 -3.07 -41.25
N ARG A 13 7.76 -2.10 -42.02
CA ARG A 13 7.59 -0.63 -41.90
C ARG A 13 8.18 0.10 -40.68
N ALA A 14 9.12 1.00 -41.00
CA ALA A 14 9.57 2.07 -40.13
C ALA A 14 8.40 2.99 -39.72
N PHE A 15 8.11 3.04 -38.41
CA PHE A 15 7.25 4.08 -37.84
C PHE A 15 8.06 5.37 -37.70
N ARG A 16 7.70 6.41 -38.47
CA ARG A 16 8.10 7.78 -38.15
C ARG A 16 7.37 8.19 -36.87
N GLY A 17 8.11 8.47 -35.80
CA GLY A 17 7.55 8.93 -34.53
C GLY A 17 6.85 10.29 -34.64
N PRO A 18 5.81 10.55 -33.82
CA PRO A 18 5.15 11.85 -33.81
C PRO A 18 6.07 12.95 -33.25
N PRO A 19 5.87 14.22 -33.66
CA PRO A 19 6.65 15.35 -33.14
C PRO A 19 6.42 15.54 -31.62
N ARG A 20 7.48 16.00 -30.92
CA ARG A 20 7.49 16.25 -29.47
C ARG A 20 6.25 17.02 -29.01
N ALA A 21 5.53 16.46 -28.04
CA ALA A 21 4.43 17.14 -27.34
C ALA A 21 4.95 18.34 -26.52
N PRO A 22 4.14 19.41 -26.34
CA PRO A 22 4.50 20.54 -25.49
C PRO A 22 4.54 20.11 -24.02
N THR A 23 5.43 20.73 -23.24
CA THR A 23 5.56 20.56 -21.79
C THR A 23 4.24 20.85 -21.08
N VAL A 24 3.44 19.81 -20.84
CA VAL A 24 2.39 19.83 -19.81
C VAL A 24 3.08 19.43 -18.52
N ALA A 25 3.12 20.34 -17.54
CA ALA A 25 3.51 20.01 -16.18
C ALA A 25 2.71 18.77 -15.74
N ALA A 26 3.40 17.70 -15.37
CA ALA A 26 2.79 16.44 -15.01
C ALA A 26 1.94 16.61 -13.73
N MET A 27 0.64 16.86 -13.88
CA MET A 27 -0.34 16.26 -12.99
C MET A 27 -0.60 14.86 -13.55
N ALA A 28 0.27 13.93 -13.17
CA ALA A 28 -0.01 12.52 -13.40
C ALA A 28 -1.32 12.19 -12.65
N PRO A 29 -2.33 11.59 -13.31
CA PRO A 29 -3.45 11.03 -12.57
C PRO A 29 -2.88 9.92 -11.68
N ASN A 30 -3.24 9.93 -10.38
CA ASN A 30 -2.87 8.85 -9.46
C ASN A 30 -3.32 7.52 -10.08
N LEU A 31 -2.36 6.71 -10.51
CA LEU A 31 -2.62 5.41 -11.12
C LEU A 31 -3.04 4.45 -10.00
N PRO A 32 -4.01 3.54 -10.23
CA PRO A 32 -4.37 2.54 -9.23
C PRO A 32 -3.14 1.66 -8.92
N GLY A 33 -2.46 1.97 -7.81
CA GLY A 33 -1.14 1.46 -7.47
C GLY A 33 -0.27 2.48 -6.71
N GLU A 34 -0.51 3.79 -6.92
CA GLU A 34 0.09 4.87 -6.12
C GLU A 34 -0.74 5.04 -4.84
N THR A 35 -0.64 4.04 -3.97
CA THR A 35 -1.17 4.13 -2.60
C THR A 35 -0.49 5.35 -1.97
N PRO A 36 -1.25 6.33 -1.42
CA PRO A 36 -0.62 7.43 -0.68
C PRO A 36 0.32 6.81 0.34
N GLU A 37 1.59 7.27 0.34
CA GLU A 37 2.64 6.78 1.23
C GLU A 37 2.04 6.51 2.61
N THR A 38 1.97 5.24 2.99
CA THR A 38 1.35 4.87 4.25
C THR A 38 2.30 5.30 5.36
N PRO A 39 1.82 5.93 6.44
CA PRO A 39 2.71 6.83 7.18
C PRO A 39 3.82 6.14 7.97
N ASP A 40 3.57 4.91 8.41
CA ASP A 40 4.54 4.04 9.09
C ASP A 40 4.32 2.57 8.65
N ASP A 41 5.33 1.73 8.86
CA ASP A 41 5.18 0.27 8.83
C ASP A 41 4.42 -0.18 10.09
N PRO A 42 3.32 -0.97 9.99
CA PRO A 42 2.61 -1.48 11.16
C PRO A 42 3.48 -2.22 12.19
N GLU A 43 4.56 -2.88 11.79
CA GLU A 43 5.40 -3.66 12.73
C GLU A 43 6.04 -2.78 13.82
N VAL A 44 6.25 -1.48 13.57
CA VAL A 44 6.89 -0.55 14.52
C VAL A 44 6.06 -0.29 15.78
N TYR A 45 4.77 -0.68 15.78
CA TYR A 45 3.87 -0.48 16.92
C TYR A 45 3.84 -1.68 17.88
N VAL A 46 4.36 -2.85 17.48
CA VAL A 46 4.35 -4.05 18.32
C VAL A 46 5.23 -3.85 19.56
N GLY A 47 4.73 -4.25 20.72
CA GLY A 47 5.39 -4.10 22.02
C GLY A 47 5.18 -2.74 22.69
N LEU A 48 4.62 -1.74 22.01
CA LEU A 48 4.19 -0.50 22.64
C LEU A 48 2.94 -0.74 23.50
N THR A 49 2.76 0.10 24.52
CA THR A 49 1.46 0.18 25.19
C THR A 49 0.40 0.68 24.20
N GLN A 50 -0.86 0.30 24.41
CA GLN A 50 -1.96 0.76 23.56
C GLN A 50 -1.96 2.29 23.42
N GLU A 51 -1.85 3.02 24.53
CA GLU A 51 -1.85 4.49 24.53
C GLU A 51 -0.69 5.07 23.72
N ALA A 52 0.52 4.56 23.92
CA ALA A 52 1.70 5.02 23.18
C ALA A 52 1.58 4.73 21.67
N ALA A 53 1.05 3.55 21.31
CA ALA A 53 0.82 3.18 19.92
C ALA A 53 -0.23 4.08 19.26
N GLU A 54 -1.33 4.35 19.95
CA GLU A 54 -2.38 5.23 19.44
C GLU A 54 -1.92 6.67 19.28
N GLU A 55 -1.19 7.21 20.25
CA GLU A 55 -0.65 8.57 20.17
C GLU A 55 0.34 8.69 19.02
N ARG A 56 1.29 7.75 18.92
CA ARG A 56 2.24 7.69 17.81
C ARG A 56 1.50 7.60 16.48
N ALA A 57 0.49 6.74 16.37
CA ALA A 57 -0.24 6.55 15.12
C ALA A 57 -0.93 7.85 14.67
N ARG A 58 -1.61 8.54 15.59
CA ARG A 58 -2.23 9.83 15.29
C ARG A 58 -1.18 10.87 14.87
N ARG A 59 -0.03 10.92 15.55
CA ARG A 59 1.08 11.84 15.22
C ARG A 59 1.65 11.59 13.82
N GLN A 60 1.69 10.34 13.41
CA GLN A 60 2.16 9.93 12.09
C GLN A 60 1.09 10.12 11.00
N GLY A 61 -0.11 10.56 11.34
CA GLY A 61 -1.15 10.86 10.36
C GLY A 61 -2.03 9.68 9.99
N TRP A 62 -2.04 8.60 10.79
CA TRP A 62 -3.12 7.62 10.71
C TRP A 62 -4.44 8.32 11.08
N ARG A 63 -5.40 8.25 10.15
CA ARG A 63 -6.70 8.94 10.29
C ARG A 63 -7.64 8.19 11.22
N THR A 64 -7.58 6.87 11.16
CA THR A 64 -8.41 5.99 11.98
C THR A 64 -7.52 5.00 12.71
N VAL A 65 -7.64 4.94 14.03
CA VAL A 65 -6.90 4.01 14.89
C VAL A 65 -7.91 3.16 15.65
N ARG A 66 -7.78 1.84 15.58
CA ARG A 66 -8.67 0.90 16.28
C ARG A 66 -7.87 -0.12 17.06
N ALA A 67 -8.17 -0.28 18.34
CA ALA A 67 -7.69 -1.40 19.15
C ALA A 67 -8.76 -2.49 19.24
N VAL A 68 -8.35 -3.76 19.19
CA VAL A 68 -9.21 -4.95 19.29
C VAL A 68 -8.59 -5.99 20.23
N PRO A 69 -9.41 -6.87 20.86
CA PRO A 69 -8.88 -7.96 21.66
C PRO A 69 -8.23 -9.06 20.79
N PRO A 70 -7.42 -9.96 21.38
CA PRO A 70 -6.79 -11.06 20.66
C PRO A 70 -7.80 -11.96 19.96
N GLY A 71 -7.50 -12.32 18.70
CA GLY A 71 -8.34 -13.22 17.91
C GLY A 71 -9.64 -12.59 17.39
N ALA A 72 -9.81 -11.26 17.48
CA ALA A 72 -10.94 -10.58 16.89
C ALA A 72 -11.01 -10.81 15.37
N MET A 73 -12.10 -11.40 14.89
CA MET A 73 -12.35 -11.53 13.46
C MET A 73 -12.87 -10.21 12.90
N LEU A 74 -12.04 -9.57 12.09
CA LEU A 74 -12.43 -8.39 11.33
C LEU A 74 -12.88 -8.81 9.94
N THR A 75 -13.91 -8.13 9.42
CA THR A 75 -14.32 -8.28 8.03
C THR A 75 -13.24 -7.72 7.10
N MET A 76 -13.29 -8.09 5.82
CA MET A 76 -12.37 -7.59 4.78
C MET A 76 -12.62 -6.13 4.38
N GLU A 77 -13.24 -5.33 5.26
CA GLU A 77 -13.39 -3.91 5.03
C GLU A 77 -12.01 -3.26 5.03
N TYR A 78 -11.69 -2.56 3.95
CA TYR A 78 -10.50 -1.73 3.86
C TYR A 78 -10.91 -0.26 3.96
N LEU A 79 -10.26 0.49 4.86
CA LEU A 79 -10.43 1.93 5.02
C LEU A 79 -9.06 2.60 4.96
N VAL A 80 -8.82 3.32 3.86
CA VAL A 80 -7.52 3.98 3.63
C VAL A 80 -7.14 4.91 4.78
N GLY A 81 -5.93 4.71 5.31
CA GLY A 81 -5.44 5.47 6.48
C GLY A 81 -5.95 4.94 7.83
N ARG A 82 -6.48 3.70 7.87
CA ARG A 82 -6.77 2.98 9.11
C ARG A 82 -5.60 2.08 9.51
N ILE A 83 -5.31 2.08 10.81
CA ILE A 83 -4.46 1.07 11.45
C ILE A 83 -5.24 0.38 12.55
N ASN A 84 -5.04 -0.94 12.66
CA ASN A 84 -5.59 -1.77 13.71
C ASN A 84 -4.47 -2.28 14.63
N PHE A 85 -4.78 -2.38 15.91
CA PHE A 85 -3.94 -3.00 16.93
C PHE A 85 -4.68 -4.15 17.59
N GLU A 86 -4.09 -5.33 17.59
CA GLU A 86 -4.47 -6.40 18.52
C GLU A 86 -3.74 -6.13 19.83
N VAL A 87 -4.49 -5.96 20.91
CA VAL A 87 -3.94 -5.59 22.22
C VAL A 87 -4.17 -6.71 23.20
N GLU A 88 -3.10 -7.17 23.84
CA GLU A 88 -3.13 -8.17 24.92
C GLU A 88 -2.37 -7.61 26.11
N GLY A 89 -2.94 -7.71 27.31
CA GLY A 89 -2.29 -7.20 28.53
C GLY A 89 -1.96 -5.70 28.49
N GLY A 90 -2.65 -4.91 27.66
CA GLY A 90 -2.41 -3.48 27.47
C GLY A 90 -1.28 -3.13 26.48
N ALA A 91 -0.64 -4.13 25.87
CA ALA A 91 0.40 -3.96 24.86
C ALA A 91 -0.06 -4.45 23.48
N VAL A 92 0.43 -3.81 22.43
CA VAL A 92 0.18 -4.23 21.05
C VAL A 92 0.95 -5.50 20.76
N VAL A 93 0.24 -6.60 20.47
CA VAL A 93 0.85 -7.88 20.08
C VAL A 93 0.87 -8.09 18.57
N ARG A 94 -0.05 -7.45 17.84
CA ARG A 94 -0.06 -7.39 16.38
C ARG A 94 -0.58 -6.04 15.89
N SER A 95 -0.09 -5.59 14.74
CA SER A 95 -0.60 -4.40 14.07
C SER A 95 -0.74 -4.65 12.57
N TRP A 96 -1.79 -4.10 11.96
CA TRP A 96 -2.02 -4.23 10.53
C TRP A 96 -2.82 -3.04 9.99
N ARG A 97 -2.63 -2.77 8.71
CA ARG A 97 -3.41 -1.79 7.96
C ARG A 97 -4.84 -2.27 7.83
N GLY A 98 -5.77 -1.35 8.03
CA GLY A 98 -7.20 -1.61 7.95
C GLY A 98 -7.84 -0.97 6.75
#